data_AF-A0A1V2QCY1-F1
#
_entry.id   AF-A0A1V2QCY1-F1
#
_cell.length_a   1.000
_cell.length_b   1.000
_cell.length_c   1.000
_cell.angle_alpha   90.00
_cell.angle_beta   90.00
_cell.angle_gamma   90.00
#
_symmetry.space_group_name_H-M   'P 1'
#
loop_
_entity.id
_entity.type
_entity.pdbx_description
1 polymer ?
#
loop_
_entity_poly.entity_id
_entity_poly.type
_entity_poly.pdbx_seq_one_letter_code
_entity_poly.pdbx_strand_id
1 'polypeptide(L)'
;MSGVVVGVVVLLGVLVAAAAAMALRRRTWPETPAFARPRPVTSPGGLAPDPNAGFFTDRGFLFRKRHFFVGTGCPPALVPDFPSLDVSRREQPVRIARHGIRAWWWFEDEFYREAVGLGADDVLAWVRERDRRRRARQDRARLLSAAEESLRKRENG
;
A
#
# COMPACT_ATOMS: atom_id res chain seq x y z
N MET A 1 22.67 23.22 -46.55
CA MET A 1 23.14 23.42 -45.16
C MET A 1 22.03 23.85 -44.19
N SER A 2 21.00 24.58 -44.64
CA SER A 2 19.87 25.05 -43.83
C SER A 2 19.00 23.95 -43.20
N GLY A 3 18.70 22.87 -43.91
CA GLY A 3 17.86 21.78 -43.39
C GLY A 3 18.45 21.01 -42.20
N VAL A 4 19.79 20.83 -42.18
CA VAL A 4 20.49 20.13 -41.09
C VAL A 4 20.49 20.98 -39.82
N VAL A 5 20.74 22.29 -39.95
CA VAL A 5 20.74 23.22 -38.82
C VAL A 5 19.34 23.32 -38.20
N VAL A 6 18.29 23.43 -39.02
CA VAL A 6 16.90 23.43 -38.53
C VAL A 6 16.57 22.12 -37.82
N GLY A 7 16.97 20.97 -38.37
CA GLY A 7 16.76 19.67 -37.74
C GLY A 7 17.45 19.54 -36.37
N VAL A 8 18.69 20.01 -36.25
CA VAL A 8 19.44 20.00 -34.97
C VAL A 8 18.81 20.91 -33.93
N VAL A 9 18.36 22.11 -34.31
CA VAL A 9 17.70 23.06 -33.39
C VAL A 9 16.38 22.50 -32.88
N VAL A 10 15.56 21.91 -33.76
CA VAL A 10 14.30 21.26 -33.36
C VAL A 10 14.56 20.09 -32.41
N LEU A 11 15.53 19.23 -32.72
CA LEU A 11 15.89 18.10 -31.86
C LEU A 11 16.33 18.56 -30.46
N LEU A 12 17.20 19.57 -30.38
CA LEU A 12 17.64 20.17 -29.12
C LEU A 12 16.45 20.76 -28.34
N GLY A 13 15.54 21.46 -29.02
CA GLY A 13 14.32 21.99 -28.41
C GLY A 13 13.46 20.89 -27.79
N VAL A 14 13.26 19.76 -28.50
CA VAL A 14 12.51 18.60 -27.98
C VAL A 14 13.21 17.98 -26.78
N LEU A 15 14.53 17.82 -26.82
CA LEU A 15 15.31 17.26 -25.71
C LEU A 15 15.23 18.14 -24.45
N VAL A 16 15.37 19.45 -24.60
CA VAL A 16 15.24 20.41 -23.48
C VAL A 16 13.82 20.38 -22.91
N ALA A 17 12.80 20.37 -23.76
CA ALA A 17 11.41 20.28 -23.32
C ALA A 17 11.13 18.95 -22.57
N ALA A 18 11.63 17.82 -23.08
CA ALA A 18 11.50 16.52 -22.42
C ALA A 18 12.22 16.48 -21.06
N ALA A 19 13.42 17.05 -20.98
CA ALA A 19 14.18 17.16 -19.73
C ALA A 19 13.46 18.04 -18.71
N ALA A 20 12.94 19.20 -19.13
CA ALA A 20 12.16 20.10 -18.29
C ALA A 20 10.88 19.42 -17.77
N ALA A 21 10.16 18.71 -18.64
CA ALA A 21 8.96 17.94 -18.25
C ALA A 21 9.29 16.84 -17.23
N MET A 22 10.40 16.11 -17.42
CA MET A 22 10.86 15.12 -16.45
C MET A 22 11.26 15.75 -15.11
N ALA A 23 11.96 16.88 -15.14
CA ALA A 23 12.37 17.60 -13.93
C ALA A 23 11.16 18.12 -13.15
N LEU A 24 10.18 18.71 -13.82
CA LEU A 24 8.92 19.16 -13.20
C LEU A 24 8.14 17.97 -12.60
N ARG A 25 8.07 16.84 -13.31
CA ARG A 25 7.40 15.63 -12.83
C ARG A 25 8.06 15.04 -11.57
N ARG A 26 9.38 15.16 -11.44
CA ARG A 26 10.14 14.77 -10.23
C ARG A 26 10.00 15.78 -9.11
N ARG A 27 9.93 17.08 -9.42
CA ARG A 27 9.77 18.14 -8.41
C ARG A 27 8.39 18.10 -7.74
N THR A 28 7.36 17.66 -8.45
CA THR A 28 6.01 17.46 -7.90
C THR A 28 5.85 16.06 -7.27
N TRP A 29 6.89 15.49 -6.65
CA TRP A 29 6.73 14.26 -5.87
C TRP A 29 6.30 14.61 -4.46
N PRO A 30 5.32 13.88 -3.89
CA PRO A 30 4.85 14.17 -2.54
C PRO A 30 5.97 13.93 -1.51
N GLU A 31 5.97 14.75 -0.47
CA GLU A 31 6.89 14.59 0.66
C GLU A 31 6.66 13.23 1.34
N THR A 32 7.75 12.61 1.80
CA THR A 32 7.68 11.33 2.50
C THR A 32 7.37 11.55 3.97
N PRO A 33 6.19 11.12 4.47
CA PRO A 33 5.86 11.27 5.88
C PRO A 33 6.80 10.45 6.76
N ALA A 34 6.99 10.85 8.02
CA ALA A 34 8.01 10.27 8.90
C ALA A 34 7.87 8.75 9.11
N PHE A 35 6.63 8.22 9.14
CA PHE A 35 6.38 6.78 9.27
C PHE A 35 6.71 5.99 7.98
N ALA A 36 6.69 6.66 6.83
CA ALA A 36 6.96 6.09 5.51
C ALA A 36 8.44 6.10 5.15
N ARG A 37 9.28 6.81 5.91
CA ARG A 37 10.73 6.85 5.68
C ARG A 37 11.32 5.44 5.79
N PRO A 38 12.17 5.02 4.85
CA PRO A 38 12.84 3.73 4.93
C PRO A 38 13.57 3.57 6.27
N ARG A 39 13.34 2.45 6.95
CA ARG A 39 14.06 2.08 8.17
C ARG A 39 14.89 0.83 7.90
N PRO A 40 16.09 0.70 8.51
CA PRO A 40 16.85 -0.53 8.47
C PRO A 40 15.98 -1.69 8.95
N VAL A 41 15.91 -2.76 8.15
CA VAL A 41 15.15 -3.95 8.50
C VAL A 41 16.12 -4.91 9.19
N THR A 42 16.04 -5.01 10.51
CA THR A 42 16.93 -5.85 11.31
C THR A 42 16.48 -7.31 11.38
N SER A 43 15.24 -7.60 10.98
CA SER A 43 14.73 -8.96 10.85
C SER A 43 13.71 -9.02 9.71
N PRO A 44 13.75 -10.05 8.84
CA PRO A 44 12.68 -10.31 7.88
C PRO A 44 11.44 -10.73 8.68
N GLY A 45 10.68 -9.74 9.14
CA GLY A 45 9.41 -9.98 9.80
C GLY A 45 8.47 -10.71 8.84
N GLY A 46 7.67 -11.63 9.38
CA GLY A 46 6.60 -12.28 8.64
C GLY A 46 5.51 -11.29 8.19
N LEU A 47 4.51 -11.82 7.49
CA LEU A 47 3.35 -11.06 7.07
C LEU A 47 2.65 -10.42 8.27
N ALA A 48 2.42 -9.10 8.18
CA ALA A 48 1.82 -8.31 9.24
C ALA A 48 0.88 -7.25 8.65
N PRO A 49 -0.19 -6.86 9.38
CA PRO A 49 -1.03 -5.74 8.96
C PRO A 49 -0.25 -4.42 9.06
N ASP A 50 -0.51 -3.49 8.15
CA ASP A 50 0.07 -2.15 8.14
C ASP A 50 -1.03 -1.10 8.31
N PRO A 51 -1.38 -0.71 9.55
CA PRO A 51 -2.48 0.21 9.81
C PRO A 51 -2.20 1.65 9.37
N ASN A 52 -0.93 2.00 9.10
CA ASN A 52 -0.57 3.33 8.60
C ASN A 52 -0.55 3.38 7.07
N ALA A 53 -0.75 2.25 6.40
CA ALA A 53 -0.73 2.19 4.96
C ALA A 53 -2.04 2.73 4.36
N GLY A 54 -1.92 3.34 3.19
CA GLY A 54 -3.06 3.93 2.53
C GLY A 54 -2.68 4.58 1.21
N PHE A 55 -3.73 5.02 0.51
CA PHE A 55 -3.58 5.77 -0.71
C PHE A 55 -3.89 7.24 -0.47
N PHE A 56 -3.20 8.09 -1.22
CA PHE A 56 -3.60 9.48 -1.38
C PHE A 56 -3.51 9.87 -2.84
N THR A 57 -4.28 10.90 -3.19
CA THR A 57 -4.28 11.46 -4.53
C THR A 57 -3.51 12.75 -4.54
N ASP A 58 -2.60 12.88 -5.50
CA ASP A 58 -1.92 14.12 -5.80
C ASP A 58 -2.36 14.62 -7.18
N ARG A 59 -2.56 15.93 -7.30
CA ARG A 59 -2.85 16.61 -8.57
C ARG A 59 -1.55 17.24 -9.05
N GLY A 60 -0.73 16.43 -9.70
CA GLY A 60 0.58 16.85 -10.19
C GLY A 60 0.52 17.72 -11.45
N PHE A 61 1.67 17.82 -12.12
CA PHE A 61 1.82 18.53 -13.40
C PHE A 61 0.75 18.11 -14.44
N LEU A 62 0.10 19.10 -15.07
CA LEU A 62 -1.04 18.96 -16.00
C LEU A 62 -2.38 18.48 -15.38
N PHE A 63 -2.59 18.66 -14.07
CA PHE A 63 -3.85 18.33 -13.38
C PHE A 63 -4.29 16.86 -13.48
N ARG A 64 -3.41 15.97 -13.94
CA ARG A 64 -3.69 14.53 -13.98
C ARG A 64 -3.69 14.00 -12.54
N LYS A 65 -4.78 13.33 -12.16
CA LYS A 65 -4.87 12.63 -10.87
C LYS A 65 -3.84 11.50 -10.85
N ARG A 66 -3.00 11.50 -9.82
CA ARG A 66 -2.01 10.45 -9.57
C ARG A 66 -2.34 9.80 -8.24
N HIS A 67 -2.40 8.48 -8.22
CA HIS A 67 -2.58 7.72 -6.99
C HIS A 67 -1.22 7.30 -6.47
N PHE A 68 -0.98 7.57 -5.19
CA PHE A 68 0.22 7.16 -4.50
C PHE A 68 -0.14 6.26 -3.34
N PHE A 69 0.68 5.23 -3.15
CA PHE A 69 0.65 4.37 -1.98
C PHE A 69 1.75 4.80 -1.01
N VAL A 70 1.42 4.84 0.27
CA VAL A 70 2.37 4.96 1.39
C VAL A 70 2.08 3.87 2.39
N GLY A 71 3.14 3.42 3.06
CA GLY A 71 3.06 2.41 4.11
C GLY A 71 4.19 2.58 5.10
N THR A 72 4.19 1.82 6.19
CA THR A 72 5.22 1.91 7.21
C THR A 72 6.59 1.50 6.64
N GLY A 73 7.48 2.46 6.43
CA GLY A 73 8.77 2.26 5.77
C GLY A 73 8.71 2.13 4.25
N CYS A 74 7.58 2.49 3.62
CA CYS A 74 7.42 2.61 2.18
C CYS A 74 7.24 4.08 1.80
N PRO A 75 8.24 4.75 1.18
CA PRO A 75 8.06 6.09 0.66
C PRO A 75 6.99 6.11 -0.45
N PRO A 76 6.41 7.28 -0.78
CA PRO A 76 5.35 7.38 -1.77
C PRO A 76 5.66 6.68 -3.10
N ALA A 77 4.97 5.56 -3.33
CA ALA A 77 5.07 4.75 -4.53
C ALA A 77 3.91 5.10 -5.47
N LEU A 78 4.22 5.38 -6.73
CA LEU A 78 3.19 5.68 -7.73
C LEU A 78 2.42 4.41 -8.09
N VAL A 79 1.09 4.51 -8.09
CA VAL A 79 0.17 3.43 -8.44
C VAL A 79 -0.48 3.78 -9.78
N PRO A 80 0.00 3.22 -10.90
CA PRO A 80 -0.43 3.65 -12.23
C PRO A 80 -1.87 3.23 -12.56
N ASP A 81 -2.31 2.05 -12.09
CA ASP A 81 -3.61 1.47 -12.42
C ASP A 81 -4.46 1.21 -11.16
N PHE A 82 -4.70 2.28 -10.40
CA PHE A 82 -5.48 2.20 -9.17
C PHE A 82 -6.89 1.61 -9.37
N PRO A 83 -7.68 1.97 -10.40
CA PRO A 83 -9.02 1.43 -10.58
C PRO A 83 -9.04 -0.10 -10.74
N SER A 84 -8.13 -0.66 -11.56
CA SER A 84 -8.06 -2.11 -11.73
C SER A 84 -7.66 -2.80 -10.42
N LEU A 85 -6.71 -2.23 -9.67
CA LEU A 85 -6.32 -2.78 -8.36
C LEU A 85 -7.47 -2.74 -7.34
N ASP A 86 -8.30 -1.70 -7.34
CA ASP A 86 -9.47 -1.59 -6.45
C ASP A 86 -10.56 -2.64 -6.75
N VAL A 87 -10.65 -3.09 -8.00
CA VAL A 87 -11.52 -4.22 -8.37
C VAL A 87 -10.88 -5.53 -7.94
N SER A 88 -9.62 -5.78 -8.33
CA SER A 88 -8.93 -7.04 -8.08
C SER A 88 -8.73 -7.36 -6.60
N ARG A 89 -8.53 -6.35 -5.73
CA ARG A 89 -8.34 -6.55 -4.28
C ARG A 89 -9.49 -7.28 -3.59
N ARG A 90 -10.68 -7.27 -4.20
CA ARG A 90 -11.90 -7.87 -3.64
C ARG A 90 -11.91 -9.38 -3.82
N GLU A 91 -11.20 -9.87 -4.83
CA GLU A 91 -11.14 -11.29 -5.16
C GLU A 91 -9.84 -11.92 -4.64
N GLN A 92 -8.72 -11.21 -4.78
CA GLN A 92 -7.41 -11.74 -4.39
C GLN A 92 -6.48 -10.65 -3.86
N PRO A 93 -5.50 -10.99 -3.01
CA PRO A 93 -4.49 -10.04 -2.59
C PRO A 93 -3.69 -9.51 -3.78
N VAL A 94 -3.60 -8.18 -3.90
CA VAL A 94 -2.83 -7.52 -4.95
C VAL A 94 -1.59 -6.85 -4.39
N ARG A 95 -0.45 -7.05 -5.05
CA ARG A 95 0.79 -6.38 -4.66
C ARG A 95 0.79 -4.94 -5.18
N ILE A 96 0.82 -3.98 -4.26
CA ILE A 96 0.72 -2.54 -4.58
C ILE A 96 2.10 -1.93 -4.81
N ALA A 97 3.05 -2.29 -3.95
CA ALA A 97 4.35 -1.66 -3.90
C ALA A 97 5.42 -2.64 -3.43
N ARG A 98 6.66 -2.38 -3.85
CA ARG A 98 7.86 -3.03 -3.35
C ARG A 98 8.90 -1.97 -3.06
N HIS A 99 9.51 -2.04 -1.89
CA HIS A 99 10.59 -1.15 -1.49
C HIS A 99 11.65 -1.94 -0.72
N GLY A 100 12.83 -2.10 -1.31
CA GLY A 100 13.86 -2.99 -0.81
C GLY A 100 13.38 -4.45 -0.78
N ILE A 101 13.55 -5.11 0.36
CA ILE A 101 13.11 -6.48 0.60
C ILE A 101 11.61 -6.60 0.92
N ARG A 102 10.93 -5.47 1.17
CA ARG A 102 9.53 -5.48 1.60
C ARG A 102 8.58 -5.32 0.43
N ALA A 103 7.47 -6.06 0.50
CA ALA A 103 6.31 -5.89 -0.36
C ALA A 103 5.08 -5.47 0.46
N TRP A 104 4.20 -4.72 -0.18
CA TRP A 104 2.91 -4.33 0.37
C TRP A 104 1.79 -4.90 -0.48
N TRP A 105 0.82 -5.47 0.21
CA TRP A 105 -0.34 -6.14 -0.35
C TRP A 105 -1.62 -5.42 0.08
N TRP A 106 -2.55 -5.28 -0.85
CA TRP A 106 -3.92 -4.85 -0.59
C TRP A 106 -4.83 -6.04 -0.72
N PHE A 107 -5.67 -6.28 0.28
CA PHE A 107 -6.70 -7.28 0.16
C PHE A 107 -7.91 -6.84 0.99
N GLU A 108 -9.08 -6.87 0.36
CA GLU A 108 -10.28 -6.23 0.91
C GLU A 108 -9.92 -4.80 1.36
N ASP A 109 -10.33 -4.38 2.56
CA ASP A 109 -10.10 -3.03 3.07
C ASP A 109 -8.82 -2.87 3.91
N GLU A 110 -7.95 -3.89 3.95
CA GLU A 110 -6.73 -3.88 4.77
C GLU A 110 -5.45 -3.94 3.93
N PHE A 111 -4.39 -3.39 4.51
CA PHE A 111 -3.05 -3.42 3.94
C PHE A 111 -2.14 -4.32 4.76
N TYR A 112 -1.29 -5.05 4.06
CA TYR A 112 -0.37 -5.99 4.66
C TYR A 112 1.04 -5.72 4.16
N ARG A 113 2.01 -5.88 5.04
CA ARG A 113 3.43 -5.77 4.71
C ARG A 113 4.13 -7.11 4.92
N GLU A 114 5.13 -7.35 4.10
CA GLU A 114 5.72 -8.67 3.90
C GLU A 114 7.21 -8.49 3.55
N ALA A 115 8.08 -9.41 3.96
CA ALA A 115 9.54 -9.28 3.78
C ALA A 115 10.26 -10.59 3.39
N VAL A 116 9.53 -11.65 3.08
CA VAL A 116 10.01 -13.03 2.88
C VAL A 116 9.70 -13.60 1.48
N GLY A 117 9.13 -12.81 0.57
CA GLY A 117 8.78 -13.21 -0.80
C GLY A 117 7.46 -13.96 -0.96
N LEU A 118 6.48 -13.77 -0.07
CA LEU A 118 5.17 -14.44 -0.17
C LEU A 118 4.42 -14.11 -1.46
N GLY A 119 3.63 -15.08 -1.93
CA GLY A 119 2.67 -14.92 -3.01
C GLY A 119 1.29 -14.44 -2.54
N ALA A 120 0.39 -14.18 -3.49
CA ALA A 120 -0.98 -13.78 -3.20
C ALA A 120 -1.73 -14.86 -2.39
N ASP A 121 -1.53 -16.14 -2.71
CA ASP A 121 -2.18 -17.26 -2.02
C ASP A 121 -1.74 -17.37 -0.55
N ASP A 122 -0.46 -17.14 -0.27
CA ASP A 122 0.07 -17.13 1.10
C ASP A 122 -0.54 -16.00 1.93
N VAL A 123 -0.67 -14.81 1.33
CA VAL A 123 -1.32 -13.67 1.96
C VAL A 123 -2.77 -13.99 2.26
N LEU A 124 -3.50 -14.57 1.30
CA LEU A 124 -4.89 -14.96 1.46
C LEU A 124 -5.07 -16.01 2.57
N ALA A 125 -4.22 -17.04 2.59
CA ALA A 125 -4.23 -18.09 3.60
C ALA A 125 -4.01 -17.51 5.01
N TRP A 126 -3.05 -16.58 5.14
CA TRP A 126 -2.75 -15.91 6.39
C TRP A 126 -3.92 -15.03 6.86
N VAL A 127 -4.55 -14.25 5.97
CA VAL A 127 -5.72 -13.42 6.30
C VAL A 127 -6.86 -14.29 6.83
N ARG A 128 -7.17 -15.39 6.12
CA ARG A 128 -8.21 -16.35 6.54
C ARG A 128 -7.92 -16.99 7.90
N GLU A 129 -6.67 -17.34 8.17
CA GLU A 129 -6.26 -17.91 9.46
C GLU A 129 -6.37 -16.86 10.58
N ARG A 130 -5.94 -15.62 10.33
CA ARG A 130 -6.08 -14.50 11.28
C ARG A 130 -7.54 -14.25 11.63
N ASP A 131 -8.43 -14.25 10.64
CA ASP A 131 -9.85 -14.03 10.87
C ASP A 131 -10.53 -15.18 11.61
N ARG A 132 -10.17 -16.42 11.31
CA ARG A 132 -10.61 -17.58 12.09
C ARG A 132 -10.22 -17.44 13.56
N ARG A 133 -8.98 -17.05 13.83
CA ARG A 133 -8.50 -16.80 15.22
C ARG A 133 -9.22 -15.62 15.86
N ARG A 134 -9.50 -14.55 15.12
CA ARG A 134 -10.22 -13.38 15.61
C ARG A 134 -11.64 -13.75 16.03
N ARG A 135 -12.37 -14.49 15.19
CA ARG A 135 -13.72 -14.98 15.48
C ARG A 135 -13.74 -15.91 16.69
N ALA A 136 -12.85 -16.90 16.72
CA ALA A 136 -12.75 -17.82 17.86
C ALA A 136 -12.49 -17.10 19.20
N ARG A 137 -11.67 -16.05 19.20
CA ARG A 137 -11.44 -15.21 20.39
C ARG A 137 -12.70 -14.43 20.80
N GLN A 138 -13.42 -13.87 19.83
CA GLN A 138 -14.66 -13.13 20.07
C GLN A 138 -15.76 -14.05 20.62
N ASP A 139 -15.91 -15.25 20.06
CA ASP A 139 -16.89 -16.23 20.51
C ASP A 139 -16.59 -16.71 21.93
N ARG A 140 -15.32 -16.99 22.22
CA ARG A 140 -14.87 -17.32 23.59
C ARG A 140 -15.20 -16.21 24.58
N ALA A 141 -14.93 -14.95 24.22
CA ALA A 141 -15.24 -13.81 25.08
C ALA A 141 -16.75 -13.71 25.36
N ARG A 142 -17.60 -13.88 24.34
CA ARG A 142 -19.07 -13.87 24.50
C ARG A 142 -19.55 -14.99 25.42
N LEU A 143 -19.03 -16.21 25.26
CA LEU A 143 -19.40 -17.35 26.11
C LEU A 143 -19.02 -17.11 27.58
N LEU A 144 -17.85 -16.53 27.84
CA LEU A 144 -17.42 -16.18 29.19
C LEU A 144 -18.34 -15.12 29.82
N SER A 145 -18.66 -14.05 29.08
CA SER A 145 -19.57 -13.01 29.57
C SER A 145 -20.98 -13.56 29.86
N ALA A 146 -21.52 -14.42 28.98
CA ALA A 146 -22.82 -15.04 29.21
C ALA A 146 -22.83 -15.96 30.45
N ALA A 147 -21.73 -16.69 30.68
CA ALA A 147 -21.57 -17.51 31.88
C ALA A 147 -21.52 -16.66 33.16
N GLU A 148 -20.76 -15.57 33.15
CA GLU A 148 -20.68 -14.62 34.27
C GLU A 148 -22.04 -13.99 34.60
N GLU A 149 -22.81 -13.58 33.59
CA GLU A 149 -24.17 -13.05 33.78
C GLU A 149 -25.12 -14.10 34.39
N SER A 150 -25.00 -15.36 33.96
CA SER A 150 -25.83 -16.44 34.48
C SER A 150 -25.53 -16.75 35.96
N LEU A 151 -24.26 -16.66 36.38
CA LEU A 151 -23.84 -16.84 37.77
C LEU A 151 -24.35 -15.70 38.64
N ARG A 152 -24.19 -14.44 38.21
CA ARG A 152 -24.72 -13.27 38.95
C ARG A 152 -26.23 -13.33 39.16
N LYS A 153 -26.98 -13.81 38.16
CA LYS A 153 -28.44 -13.96 38.27
C LYS A 153 -28.85 -15.02 39.29
N ARG A 154 -28.04 -16.07 39.49
CA ARG A 154 -28.27 -17.11 40.50
C ARG A 154 -27.89 -16.68 41.91
N GLU A 155 -26.91 -15.78 42.05
CA GLU A 155 -26.51 -15.25 43.36
C GLU A 155 -27.48 -14.20 43.91
N ASN A 156 -28.20 -13.49 43.03
CA ASN A 156 -29.12 -12.40 43.38
C ASN A 156 -30.61 -12.79 43.44
N GLY A 157 -30.95 -14.06 43.20
CA GLY A 157 -32.33 -14.57 43.21
C GLY A 157 -32.50 -15.68 44.23
#